data_AF-A0A0U3YSI3-F1
#
_entry.id   AF-A0A0U3YSI3-F1
#
_cell.length_a   1.000
_cell.length_b   1.000
_cell.length_c   1.000
_cell.angle_alpha   90.00
_cell.angle_beta   90.00
_cell.angle_gamma   90.00
#
_symmetry.space_group_name_H-M   'P 1'
#
loop_
_entity.id
_entity.type
_entity.pdbx_description
1 polymer ?
#
loop_
_entity_poly.entity_id
_entity_poly.type
_entity_poly.pdbx_seq_one_letter_code
_entity_poly.pdbx_strand_id
1 'polypeptide(L)'
;MFLVFSCFGLFAIVFFLVLVFHAFLWNSEWSGLPGLRSWVSSFECGFLAERLVENYFSYTYFILLVFFVIFDLEVSLLLNMPLQGVLFNNLGCYLFFLFLLSLGFSAKVSKG
;
A
#
# COMPACT_ATOMS: atom_id res chain seq x y z
N MET A 1 15.16 35.20 -24.63
CA MET A 1 16.12 35.57 -23.55
C MET A 1 15.43 35.68 -22.19
N PHE A 2 14.37 36.47 -22.04
CA PHE A 2 13.62 36.61 -20.78
C PHE A 2 13.02 35.28 -20.24
N LEU A 3 12.45 34.45 -21.12
CA LEU A 3 11.90 33.13 -20.76
C LEU A 3 12.96 32.17 -20.20
N VAL A 4 14.16 32.16 -20.79
CA VAL A 4 15.29 31.32 -20.35
C VAL A 4 15.78 31.79 -18.97
N PHE A 5 15.85 33.11 -18.77
CA PHE A 5 16.21 33.68 -17.47
C PHE A 5 15.18 33.36 -16.39
N SER A 6 13.88 33.43 -16.71
CA SER A 6 12.81 33.04 -15.80
C SER A 6 12.85 31.56 -15.43
N CYS A 7 13.15 30.68 -16.40
CA CYS A 7 13.27 29.26 -16.15
C CYS A 7 14.46 28.94 -15.23
N PHE A 8 15.60 29.59 -15.46
CA PHE A 8 16.78 29.45 -14.60
C PHE A 8 16.52 29.96 -13.18
N GLY A 9 15.80 31.09 -13.03
CA GLY A 9 15.41 31.63 -11.73
C GLY A 9 14.52 30.67 -10.95
N LEU A 10 13.49 30.08 -11.59
CA LEU A 10 12.63 29.09 -10.95
C LEU A 10 13.40 27.83 -10.53
N PHE A 11 14.32 27.35 -11.38
CA PHE A 11 15.17 26.21 -11.06
C PHE A 11 16.06 26.49 -9.84
N ALA A 12 16.68 27.67 -9.76
CA ALA A 12 17.52 28.06 -8.63
C ALA A 12 16.73 28.14 -7.32
N ILE A 13 15.49 28.66 -7.36
CA ILE A 13 14.61 28.74 -6.19
C ILE A 13 14.24 27.34 -5.69
N VAL A 14 13.84 26.44 -6.59
CA VAL A 14 13.50 25.06 -6.24
C VAL A 14 14.72 24.33 -5.67
N PHE A 15 15.88 24.49 -6.29
CA PHE A 15 17.13 23.89 -5.82
C PHE A 15 17.51 24.38 -4.41
N PHE A 16 17.37 25.69 -4.16
CA PHE A 16 17.62 26.26 -2.83
C PHE A 16 16.65 25.71 -1.77
N LEU A 17 15.36 25.58 -2.09
CA LEU A 17 14.37 24.97 -1.20
C LEU A 17 14.74 23.53 -0.84
N VAL A 18 15.10 22.72 -1.83
CA VAL A 18 15.53 21.32 -1.61
C VAL A 18 16.79 21.29 -0.75
N LEU A 19 17.77 22.16 -0.99
CA LEU A 19 18.97 22.27 -0.16
C LEU A 19 18.64 22.63 1.29
N VAL A 20 17.73 23.58 1.55
CA VAL A 20 17.32 23.95 2.91
C VAL A 20 16.63 22.79 3.63
N PHE A 21 15.74 22.05 2.94
CA PHE A 21 15.09 20.87 3.52
C PHE A 21 16.09 19.75 3.82
N HIS A 22 17.06 19.51 2.93
CA HIS A 22 18.10 18.50 3.13
C HIS A 22 19.25 18.93 4.03
N ALA A 23 19.43 20.23 4.28
CA ALA A 23 20.45 20.74 5.19
C ALA A 23 20.26 20.26 6.63
N PHE A 24 19.14 19.57 6.94
CA PHE A 24 18.90 18.88 8.20
C PHE A 24 19.05 19.80 9.43
N LEU A 25 19.05 21.12 9.22
CA LEU A 25 19.15 22.14 10.25
C LEU A 25 17.95 22.12 11.21
N TRP A 26 16.82 21.54 10.76
CA TRP A 26 15.64 21.32 11.59
C TRP A 26 15.72 20.06 12.45
N ASN A 27 16.66 19.15 12.20
CA ASN A 27 17.04 18.10 13.14
C ASN A 27 17.98 18.67 14.21
N SER A 28 17.63 19.87 14.68
CA SER A 28 18.11 20.35 15.95
C SER A 28 17.56 19.40 17.00
N GLU A 29 18.36 18.40 17.34
CA GLU A 29 18.28 17.75 18.63
C GLU A 29 18.47 18.86 19.68
N TRP A 30 17.38 19.57 20.02
CA TRP A 30 17.27 20.31 21.27
C TRP A 30 17.28 19.26 22.39
N SER A 31 18.46 18.71 22.60
CA SER A 31 18.84 17.66 23.54
C SER A 31 18.76 18.10 25.00
N GLY A 32 18.26 19.32 25.27
CA GLY A 32 18.27 19.95 26.59
C GLY A 32 16.95 19.89 27.38
N LEU A 33 15.84 19.41 26.80
CA LEU A 33 14.56 19.32 27.54
C LEU A 33 14.23 17.87 27.90
N PRO A 34 14.51 17.44 29.16
CA PRO A 34 14.15 16.10 29.64
C PRO A 34 12.62 16.00 29.70
N GLY A 35 12.01 15.42 28.66
CA GLY A 35 10.57 15.20 28.59
C GLY A 35 9.96 15.34 27.18
N LEU A 36 10.55 16.13 26.28
CA LEU A 36 10.00 16.25 24.91
C LEU A 36 10.23 14.94 24.11
N ARG A 37 11.34 14.24 24.38
CA ARG A 37 11.65 12.95 23.74
C ARG A 37 10.63 11.86 24.06
N SER A 38 10.00 11.86 25.25
CA SER A 38 9.06 10.81 25.63
C SER A 38 7.68 10.95 24.96
N TRP A 39 7.31 12.15 24.53
CA TRP A 39 6.07 12.38 23.77
C TRP A 39 6.23 12.10 22.28
N VAL A 40 7.45 12.22 21.75
CA VAL A 40 7.76 12.02 20.31
C VAL A 40 8.23 10.59 20.01
N SER A 41 8.60 9.80 21.03
CA SER A 41 9.03 8.41 20.88
C SER A 41 7.87 7.45 20.66
N SER A 42 8.13 6.36 19.92
CA SER A 42 7.23 5.21 19.84
C SER A 42 6.88 4.65 21.22
N PHE A 43 5.64 4.23 21.41
CA PHE A 43 5.18 3.64 22.68
C PHE A 43 5.67 2.20 22.79
N GLU A 44 6.66 1.96 23.65
CA GLU A 44 7.18 0.62 23.96
C GLU A 44 6.80 0.17 25.37
N CYS A 45 5.60 0.52 25.83
CA CYS A 45 5.09 0.11 27.15
C CYS A 45 6.03 0.50 28.33
N GLY A 46 6.75 1.62 28.22
CA GLY A 46 7.65 2.12 29.27
C GLY A 46 9.08 1.60 29.21
N PHE A 47 9.43 0.77 28.21
CA PHE A 47 10.81 0.35 27.95
C PHE A 47 11.52 1.32 26.98
N LEU A 48 12.85 1.26 26.97
CA LEU A 48 13.68 2.01 26.03
C LEU A 48 13.76 1.25 24.70
N ALA A 49 13.55 1.94 23.58
CA ALA A 49 13.70 1.39 22.24
C ALA A 49 15.16 1.02 21.94
N GLU A 50 15.51 -0.24 22.19
CA GLU A 50 16.86 -0.78 21.99
C GLU A 50 17.10 -1.31 20.56
N ARG A 51 16.04 -1.43 19.72
CA ARG A 51 16.18 -2.00 18.37
C ARG A 51 15.18 -1.41 17.37
N LEU A 52 15.57 -1.40 16.09
CA LEU A 52 14.64 -1.11 14.99
C LEU A 52 13.48 -2.12 15.01
N VAL A 53 12.26 -1.63 14.83
CA VAL A 53 11.06 -2.47 14.68
C VAL A 53 11.14 -3.23 13.36
N GLU A 54 11.79 -4.40 13.37
CA GLU A 54 11.71 -5.36 12.29
C GLU A 54 10.35 -6.06 12.36
N ASN A 55 9.45 -5.69 11.45
CA ASN A 55 8.17 -6.37 11.31
C ASN A 55 8.41 -7.75 10.67
N TYR A 56 8.48 -8.80 11.48
CA TYR A 56 8.42 -10.19 11.01
C TYR A 56 6.97 -10.55 10.65
N PHE A 57 6.49 -10.00 9.53
CA PHE A 57 5.21 -10.46 8.97
C PHE A 57 5.36 -11.89 8.47
N SER A 58 4.41 -12.76 8.88
CA SER A 58 4.36 -14.12 8.35
C SER A 58 4.07 -14.11 6.85
N TYR A 59 4.70 -15.05 6.13
CA TYR A 59 4.43 -15.32 4.71
C TYR A 59 2.95 -15.61 4.41
N THR A 60 2.16 -16.01 5.42
CA THR A 60 0.72 -16.23 5.28
C THR A 60 -0.02 -15.00 4.76
N TYR A 61 0.33 -13.79 5.22
CA TYR A 61 -0.34 -12.56 4.78
C TYR A 61 -0.05 -12.23 3.32
N PHE A 62 1.18 -12.48 2.89
CA PHE A 62 1.57 -12.30 1.49
C PHE A 62 0.78 -13.25 0.58
N ILE A 63 0.66 -14.52 0.97
CA ILE A 63 -0.10 -15.52 0.22
C ILE A 63 -1.59 -15.13 0.15
N LEU A 64 -2.18 -14.65 1.24
CA LEU A 64 -3.57 -14.16 1.26
C LEU A 64 -3.78 -12.99 0.30
N LEU A 65 -2.82 -12.06 0.20
CA LEU A 65 -2.90 -10.92 -0.71
C LEU A 65 -2.90 -11.36 -2.18
N VAL A 66 -2.04 -12.33 -2.55
CA VAL A 66 -2.02 -12.89 -3.90
C VAL A 66 -3.37 -13.51 -4.26
N PHE A 67 -3.95 -14.30 -3.35
CA PHE A 67 -5.29 -14.87 -3.58
C PHE A 67 -6.38 -13.81 -3.65
N PHE A 68 -6.32 -12.77 -2.82
CA PHE A 68 -7.26 -11.67 -2.86
C PHE A 68 -7.31 -11.01 -4.24
N VAL A 69 -6.15 -10.73 -4.85
CA VAL A 69 -6.08 -10.12 -6.19
C VAL A 69 -6.69 -11.04 -7.27
N ILE A 70 -6.47 -12.35 -7.18
CA ILE A 70 -7.02 -13.32 -8.14
C ILE A 70 -8.55 -13.38 -8.00
N PHE A 71 -9.07 -13.51 -6.78
CA PHE A 71 -10.51 -13.57 -6.55
C PHE A 71 -11.23 -12.25 -6.91
N ASP A 72 -10.58 -11.09 -6.73
CA ASP A 72 -11.15 -9.80 -7.14
C ASP A 72 -11.30 -9.69 -8.66
N LEU A 73 -10.33 -10.24 -9.42
CA LEU A 73 -10.41 -10.33 -10.87
C LEU A 73 -11.56 -11.24 -11.32
N GLU A 74 -11.70 -12.42 -10.70
CA GLU A 74 -12.76 -13.37 -11.03
C GLU A 74 -14.16 -12.82 -10.75
N VAL A 75 -14.34 -12.10 -9.64
CA VAL A 75 -15.61 -11.43 -9.30
C VAL A 75 -15.89 -10.27 -10.27
N SER A 76 -14.87 -9.52 -10.67
CA SER A 76 -15.01 -8.47 -11.69
C SER A 76 -15.51 -9.04 -13.02
N LEU A 77 -15.11 -10.26 -13.38
CA LEU A 77 -15.58 -10.96 -14.58
C LEU A 77 -17.06 -11.39 -14.45
N LEU A 78 -17.48 -11.81 -13.24
CA LEU A 78 -18.87 -12.14 -12.93
C LEU A 78 -19.80 -10.92 -12.91
N LEU A 79 -19.28 -9.71 -12.69
CA LEU A 79 -20.07 -8.47 -12.68
C LEU A 79 -20.81 -8.23 -14.01
N ASN A 80 -20.31 -8.78 -15.12
CA ASN A 80 -20.95 -8.70 -16.43
C ASN A 80 -22.23 -9.54 -16.55
N MET A 81 -22.45 -10.53 -15.67
CA MET A 81 -23.61 -11.43 -15.70
C MET A 81 -24.96 -10.71 -15.53
N PRO A 82 -25.19 -9.90 -14.47
CA PRO A 82 -26.45 -9.14 -14.33
C PRO A 82 -26.62 -8.05 -15.38
N LEU A 83 -25.52 -7.56 -15.96
CA LEU A 83 -25.54 -6.48 -16.95
C LEU A 83 -26.02 -6.96 -18.33
N GLN A 84 -25.96 -8.27 -18.61
CA GLN A 84 -26.19 -8.83 -19.95
C GLN A 84 -27.67 -9.00 -20.35
N GLY A 85 -28.62 -8.70 -19.45
CA GLY A 85 -30.06 -8.67 -19.78
C GLY A 85 -30.66 -10.03 -20.18
N VAL A 86 -31.86 -10.00 -20.79
CA VAL A 86 -32.80 -11.12 -20.98
C VAL A 86 -32.29 -12.27 -21.90
N LEU A 87 -31.17 -12.10 -22.61
CA LEU A 87 -30.62 -13.11 -23.52
C LEU A 87 -29.59 -14.01 -22.82
N PHE A 88 -30.11 -14.94 -22.03
CA PHE A 88 -29.42 -15.97 -21.26
C PHE A 88 -28.67 -17.05 -22.07
N ASN A 89 -28.23 -16.78 -23.30
CA ASN A 89 -27.52 -17.82 -24.09
C ASN A 89 -26.17 -18.23 -23.48
N ASN A 90 -25.51 -17.35 -22.74
CA ASN A 90 -24.20 -17.62 -22.11
C ASN A 90 -24.29 -18.08 -20.64
N LEU A 91 -25.49 -18.33 -20.10
CA LEU A 91 -25.68 -18.72 -18.69
C LEU A 91 -24.90 -19.99 -18.33
N GLY A 92 -24.85 -20.97 -19.23
CA GLY A 92 -24.09 -22.21 -19.04
C GLY A 92 -22.59 -21.97 -18.82
N CYS A 93 -22.00 -21.00 -19.53
CA CYS A 93 -20.59 -20.64 -19.35
C CYS A 93 -20.35 -19.99 -17.99
N TYR A 94 -21.24 -19.11 -17.53
CA TYR A 94 -21.14 -18.48 -16.21
C TYR A 94 -21.31 -19.50 -15.06
N LEU A 95 -22.23 -20.47 -15.20
CA LEU A 95 -22.40 -21.54 -14.21
C LEU A 95 -21.19 -22.48 -14.16
N PHE A 96 -20.62 -22.81 -15.33
CA PHE A 96 -19.37 -23.58 -15.39
C PHE A 96 -18.21 -22.82 -14.75
N PHE A 97 -18.12 -21.50 -14.99
CA PHE A 97 -17.12 -20.64 -14.37
C PHE A 97 -17.28 -20.59 -12.83
N LEU A 98 -18.50 -20.44 -12.31
CA LEU A 98 -18.78 -20.51 -10.87
C LEU A 98 -18.42 -21.87 -10.25
N PHE A 99 -18.60 -22.97 -10.99
CA PHE A 99 -18.20 -24.29 -10.55
C PHE A 99 -16.67 -24.43 -10.45
N LEU A 100 -15.91 -23.88 -11.39
CA LEU A 100 -14.45 -23.85 -11.31
C LEU A 100 -13.97 -22.99 -10.13
N LEU A 101 -14.62 -21.84 -9.91
CA LEU A 101 -14.31 -20.94 -8.80
C LEU A 101 -14.55 -21.62 -7.44
N SER A 102 -15.66 -22.36 -7.30
CA SER A 102 -15.95 -23.09 -6.06
C SER A 102 -14.95 -24.22 -5.80
N LEU A 103 -14.51 -24.94 -6.83
CA LEU A 103 -13.44 -25.94 -6.71
C LEU A 103 -12.11 -25.31 -6.29
N GLY A 104 -11.73 -24.18 -6.89
CA GLY A 104 -10.51 -23.45 -6.52
C GLY A 104 -10.53 -22.99 -5.07
N PHE A 105 -11.68 -22.46 -4.61
CA PHE A 105 -11.88 -22.06 -3.22
C PHE A 105 -11.84 -23.26 -2.26
N SER A 106 -12.55 -24.35 -2.55
CA SER A 106 -12.55 -25.56 -1.73
C SER A 106 -11.15 -26.18 -1.62
N ALA A 107 -10.37 -26.20 -2.70
CA ALA A 107 -9.00 -26.69 -2.68
C ALA A 107 -8.08 -25.84 -1.78
N LYS A 108 -8.32 -24.51 -1.73
CA LYS A 108 -7.59 -23.61 -0.84
C LYS A 108 -7.96 -23.86 0.62
N VAL A 109 -9.26 -23.91 0.94
CA VAL A 109 -9.75 -24.18 2.31
C VAL A 109 -9.27 -25.54 2.82
N SER A 110 -9.22 -26.57 1.96
CA SER A 110 -8.72 -27.90 2.35
C SER A 110 -7.22 -27.93 2.67
N LYS A 111 -6.44 -26.98 2.16
CA LYS A 111 -4.98 -26.91 2.35
C LYS A 111 -4.56 -25.93 3.44
N GLY A 112 -5.47 -25.09 3.95
CA GLY A 112 -5.21 -24.03 4.93
C GLY A 112 -5.33 -22.63 4.34
#